data_AF-A0A923WI46-F1
#
_entry.id   AF-A0A923WI46-F1
#
_cell.length_a   1.000
_cell.length_b   1.000
_cell.length_c   1.000
_cell.angle_alpha   90.00
_cell.angle_beta   90.00
_cell.angle_gamma   90.00
#
_symmetry.space_group_name_H-M   'P 1'
#
loop_
_entity.id
_entity.type
_entity.pdbx_description
1 polymer ?
#
loop_
_entity_poly.entity_id
_entity_poly.type
_entity_poly.pdbx_seq_one_letter_code
_entity_poly.pdbx_strand_id
1 'polypeptide(L)'
;LPPSLPKHKLDIELYKIEANWKLEVKQEAAKLLDETKDIQNLDEYKSRYEKFLQQFNEVGQIDLARYVVHRKTVIDLLDEFLNINAGMKFQDEDMIHNIFFPIRTTSDEVLPENQNLWLLDERLTYHSFLASDKKFNKIENIDVASEERTDLLIYNDALAFSEDKRSPHNSFTIVEFKKPQRNNYQDYDAEKNPMEQCERYIEAILTGKTKDRTGRFISVDPNTPFYVYIVCDITPSLERILRSREYIQTSDKLGYFTVKSQYYKAYIEVLPFEKVLKDAQKRNRILFDKLGIQ
;
A
#
# COMPACT_ATOMS: atom_id res chain seq x y z
N LEU A 1 -34.49 -5.64 15.44
CA LEU A 1 -34.81 -5.65 13.98
C LEU A 1 -35.81 -6.78 13.70
N PRO A 2 -36.75 -6.61 12.74
CA PRO A 2 -37.73 -7.63 12.37
C PRO A 2 -37.07 -8.95 11.93
N PRO A 3 -37.62 -10.13 12.26
CA PRO A 3 -36.97 -11.42 12.01
C PRO A 3 -36.84 -11.85 10.53
N SER A 4 -37.49 -11.15 9.59
CA SER A 4 -37.65 -11.58 8.19
C SER A 4 -36.91 -10.72 7.16
N LEU A 5 -35.93 -9.91 7.59
CA LEU A 5 -35.17 -9.05 6.67
C LEU A 5 -34.19 -9.88 5.80
N PRO A 6 -34.19 -9.71 4.47
CA PRO A 6 -33.17 -10.32 3.61
C PRO A 6 -31.78 -9.80 3.96
N LYS A 7 -30.76 -10.67 3.86
CA LYS A 7 -29.38 -10.47 4.37
C LYS A 7 -28.77 -9.11 4.03
N HIS A 8 -28.87 -8.67 2.77
CA HIS A 8 -28.36 -7.36 2.33
C HIS A 8 -29.05 -6.15 3.01
N LYS A 9 -30.35 -6.25 3.36
CA LYS A 9 -31.05 -5.19 4.10
C LYS A 9 -30.71 -5.20 5.58
N LEU A 10 -30.48 -6.39 6.14
CA LEU A 10 -30.01 -6.53 7.52
C LEU A 10 -28.64 -5.87 7.68
N ASP A 11 -27.72 -6.11 6.74
CA ASP A 11 -26.38 -5.50 6.73
C ASP A 11 -26.45 -3.97 6.65
N ILE A 12 -27.33 -3.42 5.81
CA ILE A 12 -27.55 -1.96 5.70
C ILE A 12 -28.10 -1.38 7.02
N GLU A 13 -29.08 -2.03 7.66
CA GLU A 13 -29.64 -1.55 8.91
C GLU A 13 -28.65 -1.67 10.09
N LEU A 14 -27.84 -2.73 10.12
CA LEU A 14 -26.74 -2.86 11.08
C LEU A 14 -25.70 -1.74 10.90
N TYR A 15 -25.34 -1.43 9.66
CA TYR A 15 -24.42 -0.33 9.35
C TYR A 15 -24.96 1.02 9.83
N LYS A 16 -26.27 1.30 9.65
CA LYS A 16 -26.90 2.54 10.14
C LYS A 16 -26.89 2.63 11.67
N ILE A 17 -27.26 1.54 12.35
CA ILE A 17 -27.27 1.48 13.81
C ILE A 17 -25.87 1.75 14.36
N GLU A 18 -24.87 1.12 13.76
CA GLU A 18 -23.48 1.30 14.15
C GLU A 18 -22.96 2.71 13.86
N ALA A 19 -23.28 3.29 12.70
CA ALA A 19 -22.90 4.67 12.36
C ALA A 19 -23.50 5.67 13.36
N ASN A 20 -24.76 5.48 13.76
CA ASN A 20 -25.40 6.28 14.79
C ASN A 20 -24.73 6.10 16.16
N TRP A 21 -24.42 4.86 16.54
CA TRP A 21 -23.72 4.59 17.80
C TRP A 21 -22.33 5.23 17.84
N LYS A 22 -21.55 5.15 16.75
CA LYS A 22 -20.27 5.86 16.60
C LYS A 22 -20.42 7.37 16.72
N LEU A 23 -21.47 7.93 16.14
CA LEU A 23 -21.77 9.36 16.23
C LEU A 23 -22.08 9.77 17.67
N GLU A 24 -22.90 8.98 18.38
CA GLU A 24 -23.23 9.21 19.79
C GLU A 24 -21.98 9.20 20.67
N VAL A 25 -21.11 8.18 20.51
CA VAL A 25 -19.84 8.09 21.27
C VAL A 25 -18.93 9.29 20.97
N LYS A 26 -18.84 9.76 19.72
CA LYS A 26 -18.07 10.97 19.37
C LYS A 26 -18.67 12.25 19.95
N GLN A 27 -20.00 12.37 19.97
CA GLN A 27 -20.67 13.53 20.57
C GLN A 27 -20.49 13.55 22.10
N GLU A 28 -20.54 12.39 22.75
CA GLU A 28 -20.27 12.26 24.18
C GLU A 28 -18.82 12.60 24.51
N ALA A 29 -17.86 12.20 23.66
CA ALA A 29 -16.45 12.62 23.77
C ALA A 29 -16.29 14.14 23.73
N ALA A 30 -16.93 14.81 22.76
CA ALA A 30 -16.86 16.26 22.59
C ALA A 30 -17.48 16.99 23.79
N LYS A 31 -18.62 16.51 24.31
CA LYS A 31 -19.26 17.06 25.50
C LYS A 31 -18.37 16.93 26.74
N LEU A 32 -17.80 15.74 26.97
CA LEU A 32 -16.90 15.51 28.11
C LEU A 32 -15.67 16.42 28.05
N LEU A 33 -15.11 16.64 26.85
CA LEU A 33 -13.98 17.56 26.64
C LEU A 33 -14.36 19.03 26.92
N ASP A 34 -15.56 19.48 26.55
CA ASP A 34 -16.01 20.84 26.84
C ASP A 34 -16.41 21.05 28.31
N GLU A 35 -16.99 20.03 28.96
CA GLU A 35 -17.37 20.04 30.38
C GLU A 35 -16.15 20.06 31.34
N THR A 36 -14.94 19.71 30.87
CA THR A 36 -13.71 19.85 31.66
C THR A 36 -13.38 21.28 32.10
N LYS A 37 -14.04 22.30 31.53
CA LYS A 37 -13.80 23.71 31.83
C LYS A 37 -14.49 24.21 33.12
N ASP A 38 -15.42 23.44 33.70
CA ASP A 38 -16.26 23.90 34.82
C ASP A 38 -16.48 22.79 35.88
N ILE A 39 -15.39 22.22 36.39
CA ILE A 39 -15.44 21.04 37.28
C ILE A 39 -15.75 21.47 38.72
N GLN A 40 -17.01 21.28 39.17
CA GLN A 40 -17.39 21.37 40.58
C GLN A 40 -17.58 20.01 41.28
N ASN A 41 -17.67 18.89 40.55
CA ASN A 41 -17.85 17.56 41.12
C ASN A 41 -16.99 16.48 40.43
N LEU A 42 -15.87 16.11 41.08
CA LEU A 42 -14.83 15.23 40.53
C LEU A 42 -15.25 13.75 40.41
N ASP A 43 -16.14 13.26 41.28
CA ASP A 43 -16.50 11.83 41.31
C ASP A 43 -17.50 11.45 40.22
N GLU A 44 -18.48 12.33 39.93
CA GLU A 44 -19.42 12.13 38.83
C GLU A 44 -18.70 12.19 37.47
N TYR A 45 -17.72 13.10 37.34
CA TYR A 45 -16.86 13.18 36.16
C TYR A 45 -16.08 11.88 35.93
N LYS A 46 -15.44 11.32 36.98
CA LYS A 46 -14.70 10.05 36.86
C LYS A 46 -15.58 8.91 36.36
N SER A 47 -16.78 8.75 36.92
CA SER A 47 -17.68 7.67 36.51
C SER A 47 -18.13 7.81 35.04
N ARG A 48 -18.47 9.02 34.59
CA ARG A 48 -18.81 9.27 33.18
C ARG A 48 -17.62 9.04 32.25
N TYR A 49 -16.43 9.47 32.65
CA TYR A 49 -15.21 9.28 31.89
C TYR A 49 -14.84 7.79 31.75
N GLU A 50 -14.96 6.99 32.81
CA GLU A 50 -14.76 5.54 32.76
C GLU A 50 -15.74 4.84 31.81
N LYS A 51 -17.02 5.20 31.88
CA LYS A 51 -18.05 4.67 30.97
C LYS A 51 -17.76 5.03 29.51
N PHE A 52 -17.36 6.27 29.25
CA PHE A 52 -16.94 6.71 27.92
C PHE A 52 -15.72 5.92 27.42
N LEU A 53 -14.69 5.74 28.25
CA LEU A 53 -13.50 4.96 27.88
C LEU A 53 -13.87 3.51 27.53
N GLN A 54 -14.80 2.90 28.25
CA GLN A 54 -15.26 1.55 27.93
C GLN A 54 -15.96 1.50 26.55
N GLN A 55 -16.89 2.41 26.28
CA GLN A 55 -17.60 2.45 25.00
C GLN A 55 -16.65 2.79 23.83
N PHE A 56 -15.75 3.74 24.02
CA PHE A 56 -14.75 4.11 23.03
C PHE A 56 -13.81 2.93 22.72
N ASN A 57 -13.43 2.17 23.74
CA ASN A 57 -12.64 0.95 23.59
C ASN A 57 -13.40 -0.12 22.81
N GLU A 58 -14.69 -0.33 23.07
CA GLU A 58 -15.54 -1.26 22.32
C GLU A 58 -15.63 -0.87 20.83
N VAL A 59 -15.84 0.41 20.52
CA VAL A 59 -15.86 0.92 19.14
C VAL A 59 -14.50 0.69 18.45
N GLY A 60 -13.40 1.04 19.13
CA GLY A 60 -12.05 0.85 18.58
C GLY A 60 -11.71 -0.62 18.32
N GLN A 61 -12.14 -1.53 19.20
CA GLN A 61 -11.96 -2.97 19.02
C GLN A 61 -12.73 -3.49 17.79
N ILE A 62 -13.96 -3.02 17.57
CA ILE A 62 -14.76 -3.39 16.40
C ILE A 62 -14.10 -2.89 15.11
N ASP A 63 -13.62 -1.65 15.08
CA ASP A 63 -12.95 -1.09 13.91
C ASP A 63 -11.66 -1.85 13.58
N LEU A 64 -10.87 -2.18 14.59
CA LEU A 64 -9.68 -3.02 14.40
C LEU A 64 -10.04 -4.43 13.91
N ALA A 65 -11.09 -5.04 14.47
CA ALA A 65 -11.54 -6.36 14.04
C ALA A 65 -11.97 -6.35 12.56
N ARG A 66 -12.70 -5.33 12.12
CA ARG A 66 -13.10 -5.14 10.71
C ARG A 66 -11.91 -4.97 9.80
N TYR A 67 -10.94 -4.14 10.20
CA TYR A 67 -9.72 -3.95 9.45
C TYR A 67 -8.97 -5.27 9.24
N VAL A 68 -8.84 -6.09 10.30
CA VAL A 68 -8.21 -7.41 10.20
C VAL A 68 -9.00 -8.37 9.31
N VAL A 69 -10.34 -8.39 9.42
CA VAL A 69 -11.20 -9.21 8.55
C VAL A 69 -11.04 -8.79 7.09
N HIS A 70 -11.04 -7.49 6.81
CA HIS A 70 -10.83 -6.96 5.47
C HIS A 70 -9.48 -7.41 4.90
N ARG A 71 -8.41 -7.32 5.69
CA ARG A 71 -7.07 -7.81 5.29
C ARG A 71 -7.06 -9.30 4.97
N LYS A 72 -7.78 -10.12 5.74
CA LYS A 72 -7.97 -11.54 5.42
C LYS A 72 -8.65 -11.70 4.06
N THR A 73 -9.77 -11.00 3.83
CA THR A 73 -10.50 -11.06 2.56
C THR A 73 -9.64 -10.65 1.37
N VAL A 74 -8.81 -9.61 1.51
CA VAL A 74 -7.88 -9.18 0.46
C VAL A 74 -6.80 -10.23 0.18
N ILE A 75 -6.25 -10.87 1.22
CA ILE A 75 -5.28 -11.97 1.06
C ILE A 75 -5.93 -13.16 0.35
N ASP A 76 -7.14 -13.55 0.77
CA ASP A 76 -7.87 -14.68 0.17
C ASP A 76 -8.21 -14.38 -1.30
N LEU A 77 -8.58 -13.14 -1.61
CA LEU A 77 -8.80 -12.68 -2.99
C LEU A 77 -7.53 -12.74 -3.84
N LEU A 78 -6.39 -12.33 -3.27
CA LEU A 78 -5.11 -12.44 -3.96
C LEU A 78 -4.78 -13.90 -4.27
N ASP A 79 -4.94 -14.82 -3.30
CA ASP A 79 -4.72 -16.25 -3.51
C ASP A 79 -5.59 -16.79 -4.66
N GLU A 80 -6.88 -16.44 -4.68
CA GLU A 80 -7.78 -16.83 -5.77
C GLU A 80 -7.32 -16.32 -7.14
N PHE A 81 -6.80 -15.08 -7.22
CA PHE A 81 -6.37 -14.47 -8.47
C PHE A 81 -5.06 -15.03 -9.02
N LEU A 82 -4.22 -15.60 -8.14
CA LEU A 82 -3.00 -16.29 -8.53
C LEU A 82 -3.27 -17.71 -9.07
N ASN A 83 -4.42 -18.28 -8.74
CA ASN A 83 -4.83 -19.58 -9.25
C ASN A 83 -5.38 -19.51 -10.68
N ILE A 84 -5.30 -20.64 -11.39
CA ILE A 84 -5.84 -20.76 -12.74
C ILE A 84 -7.37 -20.63 -12.68
N ASN A 85 -7.93 -19.68 -13.43
CA ASN A 85 -9.37 -19.48 -13.46
C ASN A 85 -10.10 -20.64 -14.19
N ALA A 86 -11.43 -20.67 -14.11
CA ALA A 86 -12.26 -21.70 -14.77
C ALA A 86 -12.04 -21.84 -16.29
N GLY A 87 -11.43 -20.84 -16.93
CA GLY A 87 -11.05 -20.84 -18.34
C GLY A 87 -9.62 -21.34 -18.63
N MET A 88 -8.95 -21.95 -17.65
CA MET A 88 -7.56 -22.41 -17.71
C MET A 88 -6.53 -21.30 -18.00
N LYS A 89 -6.84 -20.05 -17.62
CA LYS A 89 -5.94 -18.89 -17.82
C LYS A 89 -5.64 -18.20 -16.48
N PHE A 90 -4.46 -17.59 -16.40
CA PHE A 90 -4.13 -16.67 -15.31
C PHE A 90 -4.81 -15.32 -15.54
N GLN A 91 -5.12 -14.64 -14.43
CA GLN A 91 -5.66 -13.29 -14.44
C GLN A 91 -4.71 -12.31 -15.14
N ASP A 92 -5.28 -11.23 -15.67
CA ASP A 92 -4.50 -10.16 -16.29
C ASP A 92 -3.84 -9.28 -15.23
N GLU A 93 -2.73 -8.63 -15.63
CA GLU A 93 -1.91 -7.78 -14.78
C GLU A 93 -2.74 -6.67 -14.10
N ASP A 94 -3.63 -6.03 -14.85
CA ASP A 94 -4.54 -4.99 -14.36
C ASP A 94 -5.45 -5.49 -13.22
N MET A 95 -5.91 -6.75 -13.27
CA MET A 95 -6.77 -7.29 -12.21
C MET A 95 -5.99 -7.50 -10.92
N ILE A 96 -4.75 -7.95 -11.01
CA ILE A 96 -3.88 -8.16 -9.85
C ILE A 96 -3.44 -6.83 -9.27
N HIS A 97 -3.04 -5.87 -10.12
CA HIS A 97 -2.71 -4.51 -9.71
C HIS A 97 -3.83 -3.91 -8.86
N ASN A 98 -5.10 -4.01 -9.30
CA ASN A 98 -6.25 -3.47 -8.57
C ASN A 98 -6.45 -4.05 -7.16
N ILE A 99 -5.89 -5.23 -6.85
CA ILE A 99 -5.89 -5.74 -5.47
C ILE A 99 -5.01 -4.87 -4.58
N PHE A 100 -3.84 -4.45 -5.07
CA PHE A 100 -2.89 -3.62 -4.34
C PHE A 100 -3.34 -2.16 -4.30
N PHE A 101 -3.78 -1.61 -5.44
CA PHE A 101 -4.22 -0.22 -5.55
C PHE A 101 -5.05 0.03 -6.83
N PRO A 102 -6.08 0.90 -6.81
CA PRO A 102 -6.88 1.20 -8.00
C PRO A 102 -6.11 1.90 -9.14
N ILE A 103 -6.22 1.36 -10.36
CA ILE A 103 -5.51 1.88 -11.55
C ILE A 103 -6.02 3.28 -11.96
N ARG A 104 -5.10 4.13 -12.44
CA ARG A 104 -5.34 5.52 -12.91
C ARG A 104 -5.79 6.49 -11.84
N THR A 105 -5.51 6.19 -10.58
CA THR A 105 -5.87 7.04 -9.45
C THR A 105 -4.64 7.51 -8.68
N THR A 106 -4.84 8.40 -7.69
CA THR A 106 -3.81 8.81 -6.72
C THR A 106 -4.24 8.52 -5.30
N SER A 107 -3.29 8.53 -4.37
CA SER A 107 -3.57 8.39 -2.93
C SER A 107 -4.59 9.39 -2.38
N ASP A 108 -4.69 10.56 -2.98
CA ASP A 108 -5.64 11.62 -2.57
C ASP A 108 -7.09 11.33 -3.02
N GLU A 109 -7.25 10.48 -4.04
CA GLU A 109 -8.55 10.08 -4.61
C GLU A 109 -9.07 8.78 -3.99
N VAL A 110 -8.19 7.96 -3.40
CA VAL A 110 -8.48 6.62 -2.90
C VAL A 110 -8.55 6.58 -1.38
N LEU A 111 -9.67 6.08 -0.84
CA LEU A 111 -9.83 5.87 0.60
C LEU A 111 -8.73 4.94 1.16
N PRO A 112 -8.19 5.20 2.37
CA PRO A 112 -7.12 4.38 2.96
C PRO A 112 -7.43 2.88 3.03
N GLU A 113 -8.70 2.52 3.21
CA GLU A 113 -9.17 1.14 3.29
C GLU A 113 -9.02 0.37 1.96
N ASN A 114 -8.93 1.09 0.83
CA ASN A 114 -8.75 0.52 -0.50
C ASN A 114 -7.27 0.54 -0.96
N GLN A 115 -6.34 0.85 -0.06
CA GLN A 115 -4.91 0.89 -0.34
C GLN A 115 -4.21 -0.30 0.32
N ASN A 116 -3.96 -1.37 -0.45
CA ASN A 116 -3.48 -2.65 0.09
C ASN A 116 -1.96 -2.85 -0.07
N LEU A 117 -1.18 -1.77 -0.04
CA LEU A 117 0.28 -1.82 -0.21
C LEU A 117 0.99 -2.60 0.90
N TRP A 118 0.33 -2.75 2.05
CA TRP A 118 0.76 -3.59 3.16
C TRP A 118 0.91 -5.08 2.78
N LEU A 119 0.32 -5.51 1.66
CA LEU A 119 0.58 -6.83 1.05
C LEU A 119 2.07 -7.00 0.70
N LEU A 120 2.71 -5.94 0.20
CA LEU A 120 4.14 -5.94 -0.10
C LEU A 120 4.95 -5.67 1.18
N ASP A 121 4.72 -4.51 1.79
CA ASP A 121 5.42 -4.05 2.99
C ASP A 121 4.54 -3.04 3.75
N GLU A 122 4.39 -3.22 5.06
CA GLU A 122 3.60 -2.33 5.92
C GLU A 122 4.06 -0.87 5.84
N ARG A 123 5.36 -0.64 5.61
CA ARG A 123 5.95 0.70 5.51
C ARG A 123 5.39 1.50 4.34
N LEU A 124 4.93 0.84 3.27
CA LEU A 124 4.34 1.51 2.12
C LEU A 124 2.98 2.15 2.42
N THR A 125 2.35 1.79 3.54
CA THR A 125 1.13 2.45 4.03
C THR A 125 1.39 3.91 4.42
N TYR A 126 2.64 4.25 4.79
CA TYR A 126 3.02 5.57 5.29
C TYR A 126 3.70 6.42 4.21
N HIS A 127 3.04 6.60 3.06
CA HIS A 127 3.54 7.42 1.97
C HIS A 127 2.97 8.84 1.99
N SER A 128 3.69 9.78 1.39
CA SER A 128 3.21 11.17 1.25
C SER A 128 2.31 11.33 0.03
N PHE A 129 2.64 10.64 -1.05
CA PHE A 129 1.85 10.64 -2.28
C PHE A 129 2.07 9.34 -3.06
N LEU A 130 1.04 8.86 -3.73
CA LEU A 130 1.11 7.71 -4.65
C LEU A 130 0.32 8.01 -5.93
N ALA A 131 0.89 7.65 -7.06
CA ALA A 131 0.23 7.66 -8.37
C ALA A 131 0.24 6.25 -8.99
N SER A 132 -0.92 5.77 -9.41
CA SER A 132 -1.10 4.42 -9.97
C SER A 132 -1.47 4.49 -11.45
N ASP A 133 -0.70 3.82 -12.32
CA ASP A 133 -0.88 3.82 -13.78
C ASP A 133 -1.10 5.22 -14.39
N LYS A 134 -0.45 6.24 -13.81
CA LYS A 134 -0.48 7.61 -14.32
C LYS A 134 0.83 7.90 -15.05
N LYS A 135 0.71 8.48 -16.25
CA LYS A 135 1.86 8.97 -17.02
C LYS A 135 2.59 10.03 -16.24
N PHE A 136 3.92 10.03 -16.26
CA PHE A 136 4.73 10.96 -15.47
C PHE A 136 4.37 12.42 -15.73
N ASN A 137 4.14 12.81 -16.98
CA ASN A 137 3.74 14.18 -17.32
C ASN A 137 2.30 14.58 -16.89
N LYS A 138 1.53 13.67 -16.31
CA LYS A 138 0.20 13.91 -15.74
C LYS A 138 0.19 13.86 -14.21
N ILE A 139 1.33 13.60 -13.57
CA ILE A 139 1.42 13.55 -12.11
C ILE A 139 1.66 14.97 -11.60
N GLU A 140 0.74 15.50 -10.78
CA GLU A 140 0.84 16.90 -10.33
C GLU A 140 2.09 17.21 -9.50
N ASN A 141 2.63 16.20 -8.81
CA ASN A 141 3.75 16.35 -7.89
C ASN A 141 5.11 16.25 -8.60
N ILE A 142 5.14 15.86 -9.88
CA ILE A 142 6.35 15.59 -10.63
C ILE A 142 6.28 16.28 -12.00
N ASP A 143 7.31 17.05 -12.33
CA ASP A 143 7.49 17.67 -13.64
C ASP A 143 8.56 16.90 -14.42
N VAL A 144 8.08 15.90 -15.17
CA VAL A 144 8.88 15.05 -16.05
C VAL A 144 8.20 15.03 -17.41
N ALA A 145 8.93 15.41 -18.47
CA ALA A 145 8.45 15.37 -19.85
C ALA A 145 8.54 13.94 -20.45
N SER A 146 7.89 12.97 -19.80
CA SER A 146 7.80 11.58 -20.24
C SER A 146 6.36 11.08 -20.23
N GLU A 147 6.02 10.30 -21.25
CA GLU A 147 4.74 9.60 -21.39
C GLU A 147 4.77 8.20 -20.76
N GLU A 148 5.91 7.79 -20.19
CA GLU A 148 6.03 6.56 -19.42
C GLU A 148 5.14 6.60 -18.17
N ARG A 149 4.71 5.42 -17.74
CA ARG A 149 3.84 5.22 -16.58
C ARG A 149 4.33 4.00 -15.82
N THR A 150 4.50 4.16 -14.52
CA THR A 150 4.72 3.04 -13.58
C THR A 150 3.38 2.45 -13.18
N ASP A 151 3.37 1.19 -12.77
CA ASP A 151 2.19 0.66 -12.08
C ASP A 151 1.92 1.43 -10.79
N LEU A 152 2.91 1.57 -9.90
CA LEU A 152 2.83 2.46 -8.75
C LEU A 152 4.10 3.30 -8.63
N LEU A 153 3.93 4.62 -8.53
CA LEU A 153 4.97 5.54 -8.13
C LEU A 153 4.59 6.15 -6.78
N ILE A 154 5.42 5.87 -5.78
CA ILE A 154 5.23 6.31 -4.41
C ILE A 154 6.33 7.31 -4.08
N TYR A 155 5.94 8.46 -3.54
CA TYR A 155 6.84 9.49 -3.07
C TYR A 155 6.74 9.62 -1.55
N ASN A 156 7.88 9.49 -0.89
CA ASN A 156 7.99 9.64 0.55
C ASN A 156 8.77 10.92 0.86
N ASP A 157 8.08 11.90 1.45
CA ASP A 157 8.71 13.07 2.06
C ASP A 157 9.29 12.66 3.42
N ALA A 158 10.50 13.10 3.73
CA ALA A 158 11.19 12.80 4.98
C ALA A 158 10.60 13.62 6.14
N LEU A 159 9.41 13.22 6.58
CA LEU A 159 8.65 13.88 7.64
C LEU A 159 9.28 13.77 9.04
N ALA A 160 10.20 12.84 9.28
CA ALA A 160 10.51 12.39 10.65
C ALA A 160 11.76 13.00 11.32
N PHE A 161 12.71 13.64 10.60
CA PHE A 161 14.03 13.93 11.19
C PHE A 161 14.70 15.27 10.83
N SER A 162 14.02 16.21 10.19
CA SER A 162 14.65 17.50 9.82
C SER A 162 13.84 18.73 10.21
N GLU A 163 14.47 19.60 10.99
CA GLU A 163 13.99 20.96 11.28
C GLU A 163 14.09 21.88 10.04
N ASP A 164 14.90 21.51 9.04
CA ASP A 164 15.05 22.26 7.81
C ASP A 164 13.88 21.99 6.85
N LYS A 165 13.19 23.07 6.44
CA LYS A 165 12.13 23.05 5.42
C LYS A 165 12.61 22.65 4.01
N ARG A 166 13.88 22.27 3.85
CA ARG A 166 14.57 21.95 2.59
C ARG A 166 15.41 20.67 2.69
N SER A 167 14.98 19.67 3.46
CA SER A 167 15.75 18.43 3.53
C SER A 167 15.69 17.63 2.22
N PRO A 168 16.82 17.16 1.69
CA PRO A 168 16.90 16.39 0.44
C PRO A 168 16.59 14.88 0.63
N HIS A 169 15.96 14.48 1.74
CA HIS A 169 15.82 13.07 2.12
C HIS A 169 14.58 12.39 1.51
N ASN A 170 14.09 12.89 0.39
CA ASN A 170 12.99 12.26 -0.32
C ASN A 170 13.44 10.93 -0.89
N SER A 171 12.55 9.95 -0.93
CA SER A 171 12.78 8.69 -1.63
C SER A 171 11.59 8.36 -2.52
N PHE A 172 11.88 7.64 -3.59
CA PHE A 172 10.85 7.11 -4.47
C PHE A 172 10.78 5.59 -4.29
N THR A 173 9.56 5.08 -4.21
CA THR A 173 9.30 3.65 -4.38
C THR A 173 8.57 3.43 -5.68
N ILE A 174 9.09 2.54 -6.52
CA ILE A 174 8.44 2.07 -7.74
C ILE A 174 7.96 0.64 -7.48
N VAL A 175 6.71 0.35 -7.80
CA VAL A 175 6.21 -1.02 -7.87
C VAL A 175 5.83 -1.29 -9.32
N GLU A 176 6.29 -2.41 -9.84
CA GLU A 176 5.97 -2.90 -11.18
C GLU A 176 5.44 -4.33 -11.05
N PHE A 177 4.21 -4.55 -11.48
CA PHE A 177 3.60 -5.87 -11.53
C PHE A 177 3.87 -6.52 -12.89
N LYS A 178 3.89 -7.85 -12.93
CA LYS A 178 3.79 -8.59 -14.19
C LYS A 178 2.73 -9.67 -14.10
N LYS A 179 2.14 -10.01 -15.24
CA LYS A 179 1.25 -11.17 -15.34
C LYS A 179 1.85 -12.44 -14.70
N PRO A 180 1.09 -13.18 -13.86
CA PRO A 180 1.53 -14.46 -13.32
C PRO A 180 1.95 -15.45 -14.40
N GLN A 181 2.95 -16.28 -14.09
CA GLN A 181 3.54 -17.26 -15.00
C GLN A 181 4.05 -16.70 -16.34
N ARG A 182 4.25 -15.38 -16.48
CA ARG A 182 4.89 -14.80 -17.68
C ARG A 182 6.28 -15.41 -17.85
N ASN A 183 6.57 -15.97 -19.04
CA ASN A 183 7.84 -16.68 -19.31
C ASN A 183 8.47 -16.31 -20.66
N ASN A 184 8.21 -15.11 -21.16
CA ASN A 184 8.76 -14.60 -22.42
C ASN A 184 9.68 -13.39 -22.19
N TYR A 185 10.33 -13.31 -21.02
CA TYR A 185 11.26 -12.22 -20.71
C TYR A 185 12.51 -12.28 -21.61
N GLN A 186 12.99 -11.12 -22.03
CA GLN A 186 14.18 -10.98 -22.90
C GLN A 186 15.10 -9.94 -22.30
N ASP A 187 16.39 -10.25 -22.26
CA ASP A 187 17.41 -9.30 -21.81
C ASP A 187 17.67 -8.26 -22.90
N TYR A 188 18.03 -7.02 -22.52
CA TYR A 188 18.24 -5.88 -23.42
C TYR A 188 16.99 -5.47 -24.22
N ASP A 189 15.82 -5.66 -23.63
CA ASP A 189 14.53 -5.24 -24.16
C ASP A 189 13.67 -4.71 -23.01
N ALA A 190 13.61 -3.40 -22.85
CA ALA A 190 12.87 -2.75 -21.76
C ALA A 190 11.35 -2.99 -21.77
N GLU A 191 10.76 -3.46 -22.87
CA GLU A 191 9.34 -3.86 -22.90
C GLU A 191 9.12 -5.30 -22.41
N LYS A 192 10.19 -6.10 -22.41
CA LYS A 192 10.21 -7.50 -21.98
C LYS A 192 11.12 -7.77 -20.80
N ASN A 193 11.72 -6.75 -20.20
CA ASN A 193 12.57 -6.86 -19.02
C ASN A 193 12.09 -5.86 -17.96
N PRO A 194 11.41 -6.32 -16.89
CA PRO A 194 10.91 -5.41 -15.87
C PRO A 194 12.03 -4.65 -15.16
N MET A 195 13.25 -5.19 -15.10
CA MET A 195 14.40 -4.50 -14.49
C MET A 195 14.80 -3.27 -15.32
N GLU A 196 14.91 -3.41 -16.64
CA GLU A 196 15.24 -2.29 -17.53
C GLU A 196 14.10 -1.28 -17.63
N GLN A 197 12.85 -1.76 -17.57
CA GLN A 197 11.67 -0.93 -17.49
C GLN A 197 11.74 0.00 -16.27
N CYS A 198 12.05 -0.55 -15.09
CA CYS A 198 12.24 0.23 -13.87
C CYS A 198 13.47 1.15 -13.93
N GLU A 199 14.58 0.71 -14.53
CA GLU A 199 15.76 1.55 -14.74
C GLU A 199 15.43 2.80 -15.58
N ARG A 200 14.66 2.66 -16.66
CA ARG A 200 14.16 3.79 -17.47
C ARG A 200 13.28 4.74 -16.67
N TYR A 201 12.41 4.20 -15.82
CA TYR A 201 11.58 5.04 -14.94
C TYR A 201 12.44 5.88 -14.00
N ILE A 202 13.49 5.29 -13.40
CA ILE A 202 14.42 6.02 -12.55
C ILE A 202 15.14 7.11 -13.33
N GLU A 203 15.63 6.82 -14.54
CA GLU A 203 16.26 7.82 -15.41
C GLU A 203 15.31 8.99 -15.71
N ALA A 204 14.07 8.69 -16.09
CA ALA A 204 13.07 9.70 -16.37
C ALA A 204 12.83 10.60 -15.15
N ILE A 205 12.69 10.01 -13.96
CA ILE A 205 12.49 10.75 -12.70
C ILE A 205 13.71 11.62 -12.36
N LEU A 206 14.93 11.08 -12.49
CA LEU A 206 16.18 11.79 -12.21
C LEU A 206 16.39 13.00 -13.13
N THR A 207 15.89 12.95 -14.37
CA THR A 207 15.96 14.10 -15.30
C THR A 207 14.90 15.17 -15.02
N GLY A 208 13.92 14.88 -14.16
CA GLY A 208 12.79 15.77 -13.88
C GLY A 208 12.94 16.64 -12.63
N LYS A 209 11.79 17.17 -12.20
CA LYS A 209 11.64 17.94 -10.96
C LYS A 209 10.48 17.40 -10.12
N THR A 210 10.55 17.60 -8.82
CA THR A 210 9.48 17.25 -7.87
C THR A 210 9.04 18.48 -7.07
N LYS A 211 7.79 18.54 -6.61
CA LYS A 211 7.31 19.62 -5.74
C LYS A 211 7.92 19.49 -4.34
N ASP A 212 8.44 20.60 -3.83
CA ASP A 212 8.87 20.76 -2.45
C ASP A 212 7.71 21.13 -1.51
N ARG A 213 8.03 21.28 -0.22
CA ARG A 213 7.09 21.66 0.85
C ARG A 213 6.36 22.98 0.65
N THR A 214 6.83 23.83 -0.28
CA THR A 214 6.23 25.11 -0.63
C THR A 214 5.45 25.07 -1.95
N GLY A 215 5.34 23.87 -2.55
CA GLY A 215 4.72 23.65 -3.85
C GLY A 215 5.60 24.04 -5.04
N ARG A 216 6.90 24.32 -4.82
CA ARG A 216 7.84 24.71 -5.87
C ARG A 216 8.54 23.48 -6.44
N PHE A 217 8.70 23.44 -7.75
CA PHE A 217 9.47 22.38 -8.40
C PHE A 217 10.97 22.54 -8.16
N ILE A 218 11.58 21.53 -7.57
CA ILE A 218 13.03 21.38 -7.38
C ILE A 218 13.53 20.18 -8.18
N SER A 219 14.76 20.26 -8.72
CA SER A 219 15.38 19.11 -9.36
C SER A 219 15.54 17.96 -8.38
N VAL A 220 15.34 16.73 -8.87
CA VAL A 220 15.58 15.52 -8.07
C VAL A 220 17.08 15.40 -7.81
N ASP A 221 17.47 15.11 -6.56
CA ASP A 221 18.88 14.92 -6.19
C ASP A 221 19.38 13.60 -6.81
N PRO A 222 20.52 13.57 -7.51
CA PRO A 222 21.13 12.33 -7.99
C PRO A 222 21.41 11.28 -6.89
N ASN A 223 21.45 11.70 -5.63
CA ASN A 223 21.61 10.83 -4.46
C ASN A 223 20.28 10.37 -3.85
N THR A 224 19.13 10.78 -4.41
CA THR A 224 17.80 10.34 -3.97
C THR A 224 17.71 8.80 -4.04
N PRO A 225 17.39 8.12 -2.91
CA PRO A 225 17.23 6.67 -2.92
C PRO A 225 15.97 6.24 -3.69
N PHE A 226 16.12 5.17 -4.48
CA PHE A 226 15.01 4.48 -5.13
C PHE A 226 14.84 3.08 -4.53
N TYR A 227 13.62 2.73 -4.19
CA TYR A 227 13.23 1.37 -3.81
C TYR A 227 12.34 0.81 -4.92
N VAL A 228 12.66 -0.35 -5.46
CA VAL A 228 11.91 -0.93 -6.58
C VAL A 228 11.44 -2.32 -6.19
N TYR A 229 10.13 -2.54 -6.29
CA TYR A 229 9.51 -3.86 -6.15
C TYR A 229 9.02 -4.32 -7.51
N ILE A 230 9.62 -5.39 -8.03
CA ILE A 230 9.15 -6.08 -9.23
C ILE A 230 8.39 -7.30 -8.75
N VAL A 231 7.07 -7.28 -8.88
CA VAL A 231 6.20 -8.34 -8.37
C VAL A 231 5.80 -9.25 -9.52
N CYS A 232 6.48 -10.40 -9.61
CA CYS A 232 6.29 -11.35 -10.70
C CYS A 232 6.83 -12.75 -10.38
N ASP A 233 6.24 -13.77 -10.99
CA ASP A 233 6.73 -15.15 -10.86
C ASP A 233 8.10 -15.31 -11.53
N ILE A 234 9.01 -16.00 -10.83
CA ILE A 234 10.34 -16.32 -11.35
C ILE A 234 10.25 -17.55 -12.25
N THR A 235 10.00 -17.29 -13.53
CA THR A 235 9.99 -18.32 -14.58
C THR A 235 11.38 -18.51 -15.19
N PRO A 236 11.65 -19.61 -15.93
CA PRO A 236 12.99 -19.89 -16.47
C PRO A 236 13.61 -18.75 -17.30
N SER A 237 12.80 -18.02 -18.07
CA SER A 237 13.28 -16.87 -18.84
C SER A 237 13.76 -15.72 -17.95
N LEU A 238 13.04 -15.43 -16.85
CA LEU A 238 13.42 -14.39 -15.88
C LEU A 238 14.62 -14.83 -15.05
N GLU A 239 14.61 -16.06 -14.53
CA GLU A 239 15.69 -16.58 -13.69
C GLU A 239 17.04 -16.51 -14.41
N ARG A 240 17.07 -16.85 -15.71
CA ARG A 240 18.26 -16.71 -16.54
C ARG A 240 18.80 -15.27 -16.55
N ILE A 241 17.91 -14.29 -16.70
CA ILE A 241 18.29 -12.86 -16.71
C ILE A 241 18.82 -12.46 -15.33
N LEU A 242 18.10 -12.79 -14.26
CA LEU A 242 18.50 -12.48 -12.88
C LEU A 242 19.89 -13.04 -12.56
N ARG A 243 20.16 -14.29 -12.94
CA ARG A 243 21.48 -14.92 -12.78
C ARG A 243 22.54 -14.24 -13.62
N SER A 244 22.26 -13.93 -14.88
CA SER A 244 23.22 -13.27 -15.78
C SER A 244 23.58 -11.85 -15.34
N ARG A 245 22.65 -11.16 -14.64
CA ARG A 245 22.82 -9.82 -14.09
C ARG A 245 23.26 -9.81 -12.62
N GLU A 246 23.68 -10.96 -12.11
CA GLU A 246 24.22 -11.12 -10.75
C GLU A 246 23.27 -10.65 -9.63
N TYR A 247 21.96 -10.83 -9.82
CA TYR A 247 21.02 -10.63 -8.73
C TYR A 247 21.27 -11.66 -7.61
N ILE A 248 21.19 -11.20 -6.38
CA ILE A 248 21.42 -12.00 -5.18
C ILE A 248 20.11 -12.66 -4.78
N GLN A 249 20.08 -13.97 -4.66
CA GLN A 249 18.90 -14.68 -4.18
C GLN A 249 18.67 -14.36 -2.69
N THR A 250 17.43 -14.14 -2.30
CA THR A 250 17.06 -13.88 -0.90
C THR A 250 17.29 -15.12 -0.02
N SER A 251 17.45 -14.93 1.29
CA SER A 251 17.77 -16.02 2.23
C SER A 251 16.72 -17.13 2.29
N ASP A 252 15.46 -16.80 2.02
CA ASP A 252 14.35 -17.76 1.91
C ASP A 252 14.32 -18.51 0.56
N LYS A 253 15.22 -18.17 -0.37
CA LYS A 253 15.37 -18.70 -1.72
C LYS A 253 14.17 -18.46 -2.65
N LEU A 254 13.24 -17.60 -2.24
CA LEU A 254 12.04 -17.34 -3.03
C LEU A 254 12.21 -16.16 -3.97
N GLY A 255 12.90 -15.10 -3.56
CA GLY A 255 13.08 -13.88 -4.34
C GLY A 255 14.53 -13.62 -4.74
N TYR A 256 14.73 -12.47 -5.38
CA TYR A 256 16.05 -11.95 -5.74
C TYR A 256 16.12 -10.46 -5.44
N PHE A 257 17.31 -9.92 -5.21
CA PHE A 257 17.52 -8.48 -5.06
C PHE A 257 18.86 -8.03 -5.63
N THR A 258 19.00 -6.74 -5.87
CA THR A 258 20.28 -6.11 -6.22
C THR A 258 20.35 -4.68 -5.70
N VAL A 259 21.56 -4.15 -5.58
CA VAL A 259 21.84 -2.77 -5.19
C VAL A 259 22.60 -2.07 -6.31
N LYS A 260 22.01 -1.05 -6.91
CA LYS A 260 22.63 -0.19 -7.92
C LYS A 260 23.10 1.11 -7.27
N SER A 261 24.27 1.06 -6.64
CA SER A 261 24.76 2.13 -5.77
C SER A 261 25.45 3.30 -6.48
N GLN A 262 25.90 3.14 -7.74
CA GLN A 262 26.66 4.19 -8.42
C GLN A 262 25.75 5.23 -9.07
N TYR A 263 24.98 4.83 -10.08
CA TYR A 263 24.17 5.73 -10.90
C TYR A 263 22.73 5.88 -10.35
N TYR A 264 22.04 4.77 -10.11
CA TYR A 264 20.61 4.79 -9.80
C TYR A 264 20.26 5.02 -8.31
N LYS A 265 21.21 4.78 -7.40
CA LYS A 265 20.95 4.72 -5.94
C LYS A 265 19.74 3.86 -5.60
N ALA A 266 19.61 2.73 -6.31
CA ALA A 266 18.42 1.90 -6.26
C ALA A 266 18.66 0.59 -5.51
N TYR A 267 17.71 0.22 -4.66
CA TYR A 267 17.51 -1.14 -4.17
C TYR A 267 16.36 -1.77 -4.96
N ILE A 268 16.64 -2.84 -5.70
CA ILE A 268 15.63 -3.52 -6.53
C ILE A 268 15.41 -4.91 -5.96
N GLU A 269 14.16 -5.24 -5.65
CA GLU A 269 13.73 -6.55 -5.16
C GLU A 269 12.73 -7.16 -6.15
N VAL A 270 12.95 -8.43 -6.50
CA VAL A 270 12.07 -9.23 -7.36
C VAL A 270 11.35 -10.24 -6.47
N LEU A 271 10.03 -10.07 -6.37
CA LEU A 271 9.15 -10.77 -5.44
C LEU A 271 8.15 -11.63 -6.22
N PRO A 272 8.21 -12.97 -6.12
CA PRO A 272 7.13 -13.81 -6.59
C PRO A 272 5.83 -13.53 -5.86
N PHE A 273 4.71 -13.68 -6.57
CA PHE A 273 3.39 -13.52 -5.97
C PHE A 273 3.17 -14.46 -4.79
N GLU A 274 3.64 -15.71 -4.92
CA GLU A 274 3.59 -16.71 -3.85
C GLU A 274 4.32 -16.23 -2.57
N LYS A 275 5.44 -15.52 -2.72
CA LYS A 275 6.17 -14.94 -1.58
C LYS A 275 5.36 -13.82 -0.95
N VAL A 276 4.81 -12.91 -1.76
CA VAL A 276 3.96 -11.80 -1.28
C VAL A 276 2.77 -12.35 -0.48
N LEU A 277 2.09 -13.37 -1.01
CA LEU A 277 0.96 -14.02 -0.36
C LEU A 277 1.36 -14.66 0.97
N LYS A 278 2.42 -15.48 0.98
CA LYS A 278 2.93 -16.15 2.19
C LYS A 278 3.35 -15.17 3.27
N ASP A 279 4.07 -14.12 2.89
CA ASP A 279 4.54 -13.12 3.83
C ASP A 279 3.37 -12.32 4.41
N ALA A 280 2.38 -11.95 3.59
CA ALA A 280 1.16 -11.29 4.05
C ALA A 280 0.34 -12.16 5.01
N GLN A 281 0.14 -13.45 4.68
CA GLN A 281 -0.52 -14.42 5.56
C GLN A 281 0.22 -14.57 6.90
N LYS A 282 1.56 -14.71 6.85
CA LYS A 282 2.39 -14.88 8.04
C LYS A 282 2.37 -13.64 8.94
N ARG A 283 2.45 -12.43 8.37
CA ARG A 283 2.39 -11.17 9.13
C ARG A 283 1.05 -11.00 9.86
N ASN A 284 -0.04 -11.44 9.26
CA ASN A 284 -1.40 -11.27 9.81
C ASN A 284 -1.90 -12.44 10.66
N ARG A 285 -1.21 -13.59 10.64
CA ARG A 285 -1.65 -14.82 11.31
C ARG A 285 -2.08 -14.62 12.76
N ILE A 286 -1.28 -13.89 13.56
CA ILE A 286 -1.61 -13.67 14.97
C ILE A 286 -2.90 -12.85 15.16
N LEU A 287 -3.21 -11.95 14.22
CA LEU A 287 -4.43 -11.16 14.24
C LEU A 287 -5.64 -12.04 13.91
N PHE A 288 -5.51 -12.93 12.92
CA PHE A 288 -6.55 -13.89 12.55
C PHE A 288 -6.83 -14.88 13.69
N ASP A 289 -5.79 -15.38 14.34
CA ASP A 289 -5.90 -16.29 15.49
C ASP A 289 -6.63 -15.60 16.66
N LYS A 290 -6.31 -14.33 16.95
CA LYS A 290 -6.98 -13.56 18.01
C LYS A 290 -8.47 -13.28 17.74
N LEU A 291 -8.86 -13.18 16.47
CA LEU A 291 -10.26 -12.98 16.07
C LEU A 291 -11.01 -14.29 15.79
N GLY A 292 -10.34 -15.44 15.79
CA GLY A 292 -10.95 -16.75 15.53
C GLY A 292 -11.42 -16.94 14.08
N ILE A 293 -10.73 -16.31 13.12
CA ILE A 293 -11.10 -16.30 11.69
C ILE A 293 -10.08 -17.01 10.80
N GLN A 294 -9.50 -18.14 11.24
CA GLN A 294 -8.60 -18.93 10.38
C GLN A 294 -9.27 -19.37 9.08
#